data_AF-A0A0X8VPF4-F1
#
_entry.id   AF-A0A0X8VPF4-F1
#
_cell.length_a   1.000
_cell.length_b   1.000
_cell.length_c   1.000
_cell.angle_alpha   90.00
_cell.angle_beta   90.00
_cell.angle_gamma   90.00
#
_symmetry.space_group_name_H-M   'P 1'
#
loop_
_entity.id
_entity.type
_entity.pdbx_description
1 polymer ?
#
loop_
_entity_poly.entity_id
_entity_poly.type
_entity_poly.pdbx_seq_one_letter_code
_entity_poly.pdbx_strand_id
1 'polypeptide(L)'
;PAQVEINNTLLELYLSNDLNFPLISQASNGGDFNLRARSGAVVISKTQSNGKSNMDHKGLNKDYLDRCEKGLQLLKSAWPSDLEHPLYDVDLAIILCEMNAFIEGLLYLYEKMKLYKEVIACYMQAHDHEGLIACCKRLRDSGKGGDPSLWADLLKYFGELGEDCSKEVKEILTYIERDDILPPIIVLQTLSRNPCLTLSVIKDYIARKLEQESKLIEEDRCAIEKYQEDTSAMRKEIQDLRTNARIFQLSKCTACTFTLDLPAVHFMCMHSFHQRCLSENEKECPECAPEYRSVME
;
A
#
# COMPACT_ATOMS: atom_id res chain seq x y z
N PRO A 1 28.88 -0.34 -18.91
CA PRO A 1 28.59 -0.46 -20.37
C PRO A 1 28.78 -1.88 -20.90
N ALA A 2 30.02 -2.40 -20.98
CA ALA A 2 30.27 -3.73 -21.54
C ALA A 2 29.56 -4.87 -20.81
N GLN A 3 29.49 -4.82 -19.46
CA GLN A 3 28.79 -5.85 -18.67
C GLN A 3 27.27 -5.84 -18.91
N VAL A 4 26.69 -4.67 -19.20
CA VAL A 4 25.25 -4.51 -19.48
C VAL A 4 24.92 -5.14 -20.83
N GLU A 5 25.74 -4.86 -21.84
CA GLU A 5 25.60 -5.45 -23.18
C GLU A 5 25.77 -6.97 -23.15
N ILE A 6 26.74 -7.49 -22.38
CA ILE A 6 26.95 -8.94 -22.19
C ILE A 6 25.72 -9.58 -21.54
N ASN A 7 25.19 -8.96 -20.48
CA ASN A 7 24.02 -9.49 -19.79
C ASN A 7 22.76 -9.42 -20.68
N ASN A 8 22.59 -8.36 -21.47
CA ASN A 8 21.49 -8.24 -22.43
C ASN A 8 21.55 -9.34 -23.50
N THR A 9 22.72 -9.57 -24.09
CA THR A 9 22.92 -10.66 -25.07
C THR A 9 22.70 -12.03 -24.44
N LEU A 10 23.17 -12.24 -23.20
CA LEU A 10 22.92 -13.50 -22.49
C LEU A 10 21.42 -13.70 -22.22
N LEU A 11 20.69 -12.68 -21.78
CA LEU A 11 19.24 -12.75 -21.57
C LEU A 11 18.51 -13.08 -22.87
N GLU A 12 18.89 -12.44 -23.98
CA GLU A 12 18.35 -12.73 -25.31
C GLU A 12 18.64 -14.18 -25.72
N LEU A 13 19.86 -14.68 -25.47
CA LEU A 13 20.24 -16.07 -25.74
C LEU A 13 19.50 -17.08 -24.87
N TYR A 14 19.27 -16.79 -23.58
CA TYR A 14 18.58 -17.73 -22.68
C TYR A 14 17.08 -17.74 -22.88
N LEU A 15 16.47 -16.60 -23.18
CA LEU A 15 15.02 -16.45 -23.25
C LEU A 15 14.45 -16.65 -24.67
N SER A 16 15.22 -16.43 -25.75
CA SER A 16 14.69 -16.57 -27.11
C SER A 16 14.40 -18.02 -27.51
N ASN A 17 13.15 -18.28 -27.88
CA ASN A 17 12.68 -19.55 -28.47
C ASN A 17 13.28 -19.84 -29.86
N ASP A 18 13.69 -18.81 -30.61
CA ASP A 18 14.19 -18.96 -31.99
C ASP A 18 15.62 -19.50 -32.10
N LEU A 19 16.34 -19.55 -30.98
CA LEU A 19 17.68 -20.13 -30.93
C LEU A 19 17.59 -21.58 -30.47
N ASN A 20 16.91 -22.40 -31.27
CA ASN A 20 17.21 -23.83 -31.34
C ASN A 20 18.62 -23.97 -31.91
N PHE A 21 19.64 -23.88 -31.05
CA PHE A 21 20.95 -24.36 -31.42
C PHE A 21 20.85 -25.89 -31.47
N PRO A 22 20.96 -26.53 -32.65
CA PRO A 22 21.28 -27.94 -32.66
C PRO A 22 22.59 -28.04 -31.89
N LEU A 23 22.62 -28.86 -30.84
CA LEU A 23 23.85 -29.22 -30.14
C LEU A 23 24.96 -29.36 -31.18
N ILE A 24 25.97 -28.49 -31.14
CA ILE A 24 27.19 -28.65 -31.94
C ILE A 24 27.88 -29.87 -31.33
N SER A 25 27.47 -31.05 -31.79
CA SER A 25 28.23 -32.26 -31.63
C SER A 25 29.56 -31.99 -32.33
N GLN A 26 30.64 -32.00 -31.56
CA GLN A 26 31.99 -32.03 -32.11
C GLN A 26 32.12 -33.29 -32.99
N ALA A 27 31.88 -33.12 -34.29
CA ALA A 27 32.21 -34.07 -35.32
C ALA A 27 33.08 -33.33 -36.31
N SER A 28 34.39 -33.46 -36.10
CA SER A 28 35.41 -33.26 -37.12
C SER A 28 35.02 -33.97 -38.41
N ASN A 29 34.71 -33.21 -39.46
CA ASN A 29 35.04 -33.58 -40.83
C ASN A 29 34.92 -32.39 -41.77
N GLY A 30 35.97 -32.19 -42.56
CA GLY A 30 36.08 -31.09 -43.51
C GLY A 30 35.08 -31.20 -44.66
N GLY A 31 34.70 -30.03 -45.16
CA GLY A 31 33.88 -29.87 -46.36
C GLY A 31 33.58 -28.39 -46.58
N ASP A 32 34.34 -27.76 -47.48
CA ASP A 32 34.16 -26.40 -47.97
C ASP A 32 32.70 -26.13 -48.38
N PHE A 33 32.09 -25.05 -47.88
CA PHE A 33 30.95 -24.44 -48.58
C PHE A 33 30.92 -22.90 -48.47
N ASN A 34 30.75 -22.32 -49.65
CA ASN A 34 30.83 -20.91 -50.02
C ASN A 34 29.91 -19.97 -49.25
N LEU A 35 30.44 -18.78 -48.98
CA LEU A 35 29.71 -17.54 -48.72
C LEU A 35 28.76 -17.20 -49.87
N ARG A 36 27.45 -17.15 -49.60
CA ARG A 36 26.54 -16.32 -50.39
C ARG A 36 25.43 -15.74 -49.53
N ALA A 37 25.54 -14.44 -49.29
CA ALA A 37 24.50 -13.60 -48.74
C ALA A 37 23.21 -13.70 -49.59
N ARG A 38 22.05 -13.77 -48.93
CA ARG A 38 20.81 -13.33 -49.53
C ARG A 38 19.79 -12.87 -48.50
N SER A 39 19.50 -11.57 -48.61
CA SER A 39 18.49 -10.82 -47.89
C SER A 39 17.06 -11.31 -48.17
N GLY A 40 16.21 -11.19 -47.15
CA GLY A 40 14.79 -10.80 -47.22
C GLY A 40 13.81 -11.70 -47.96
N ALA A 41 12.90 -12.33 -47.21
CA ALA A 41 11.44 -12.25 -47.46
C ALA A 41 10.68 -13.07 -46.39
N VAL A 42 9.78 -12.37 -45.69
CA VAL A 42 8.71 -12.97 -44.88
C VAL A 42 7.75 -13.69 -45.83
N VAL A 43 7.56 -15.00 -45.65
CA VAL A 43 6.48 -15.75 -46.30
C VAL A 43 5.82 -16.65 -45.26
N ILE A 44 4.55 -16.35 -45.00
CA ILE A 44 3.60 -17.18 -44.26
C ILE A 44 3.21 -18.35 -45.16
N SER A 45 3.41 -19.59 -44.71
CA SER A 45 2.77 -20.75 -45.30
C SER A 45 2.30 -21.73 -44.22
N LYS A 46 0.96 -21.85 -44.14
CA LYS A 46 0.28 -22.99 -43.51
C LYS A 46 0.64 -24.25 -44.29
N THR A 47 1.01 -25.32 -43.61
CA THR A 47 0.92 -26.67 -44.19
C THR A 47 0.62 -27.68 -43.09
N GLN A 48 -0.57 -28.28 -43.16
CA GLN A 48 -0.86 -29.53 -42.48
C GLN A 48 -0.16 -30.66 -43.24
N SER A 49 0.61 -31.49 -42.54
CA SER A 49 0.78 -32.89 -42.92
C SER A 49 1.02 -33.74 -41.68
N ASN A 50 0.23 -34.80 -41.61
CA ASN A 50 0.17 -35.76 -40.53
C ASN A 50 1.25 -36.83 -40.78
N GLY A 51 2.19 -37.01 -39.85
CA GLY A 51 3.26 -38.00 -39.96
C GLY A 51 3.95 -38.19 -38.61
N LYS A 52 3.70 -39.33 -37.97
CA LYS A 52 4.19 -39.73 -36.64
C LYS A 52 5.72 -39.59 -36.51
N SER A 53 6.17 -38.75 -35.57
CA SER A 53 7.49 -38.86 -34.93
C SER A 53 7.31 -38.67 -33.41
N ASN A 54 7.03 -39.76 -32.70
CA ASN A 54 7.15 -39.82 -31.24
C ASN A 54 8.64 -39.91 -30.88
N MET A 55 9.36 -38.79 -30.89
CA MET A 55 10.66 -38.62 -30.22
C MET A 55 10.66 -37.26 -29.51
N ASP A 56 10.86 -37.31 -28.18
CA ASP A 56 11.39 -36.25 -27.30
C ASP A 56 10.66 -34.92 -27.08
N HIS A 57 9.32 -34.89 -27.05
CA HIS A 57 8.60 -33.75 -26.45
C HIS A 57 8.92 -33.49 -24.96
N LYS A 58 9.45 -34.49 -24.23
CA LYS A 58 9.89 -34.36 -22.83
C LYS A 58 11.29 -33.72 -22.70
N GLY A 59 12.14 -33.86 -23.71
CA GLY A 59 13.51 -33.32 -23.71
C GLY A 59 13.53 -31.82 -24.02
N LEU A 60 12.82 -31.40 -25.07
CA LEU A 60 12.73 -29.97 -25.45
C LEU A 60 12.14 -29.08 -24.35
N ASN A 61 11.15 -29.59 -23.59
CA ASN A 61 10.54 -28.84 -22.50
C ASN A 61 11.51 -28.72 -21.30
N LYS A 62 12.33 -29.75 -21.06
CA LYS A 62 13.35 -29.72 -20.02
C LYS A 62 14.49 -28.77 -20.36
N ASP A 63 14.98 -28.79 -21.60
CA ASP A 63 16.04 -27.87 -22.05
C ASP A 63 15.56 -26.40 -22.05
N TYR A 64 14.28 -26.17 -22.36
CA TYR A 64 13.64 -24.86 -22.24
C TYR A 64 13.57 -24.40 -20.78
N LEU A 65 13.08 -25.24 -19.86
CA LEU A 65 13.02 -24.94 -18.43
C LEU A 65 14.42 -24.70 -17.83
N ASP A 66 15.42 -25.50 -18.20
CA ASP A 66 16.81 -25.34 -17.76
C ASP A 66 17.42 -24.02 -18.29
N ARG A 67 17.02 -23.56 -19.48
CA ARG A 67 17.41 -22.25 -20.03
C ARG A 67 16.70 -21.10 -19.33
N CYS A 68 15.41 -21.22 -19.06
CA CYS A 68 14.64 -20.25 -18.27
C CYS A 68 15.18 -20.14 -16.83
N GLU A 69 15.58 -21.25 -16.20
CA GLU A 69 16.18 -21.26 -14.87
C GLU A 69 17.54 -20.53 -14.86
N LYS A 70 18.38 -20.75 -15.88
CA LYS A 70 19.63 -20.00 -16.06
C LYS A 70 19.38 -18.52 -16.33
N GLY A 71 18.34 -18.19 -17.10
CA GLY A 71 17.86 -16.82 -17.29
C GLY A 71 17.43 -16.17 -15.97
N LEU A 72 16.69 -16.89 -15.14
CA LEU A 72 16.26 -16.43 -13.81
C LEU A 72 17.44 -16.21 -12.86
N GLN A 73 18.44 -17.10 -12.87
CA GLN A 73 19.66 -16.94 -12.09
C GLN A 73 20.47 -15.72 -12.54
N LEU A 74 20.49 -15.42 -13.84
CA LEU A 74 21.12 -14.20 -14.36
C LEU A 74 20.36 -12.95 -13.96
N LEU A 75 19.02 -12.95 -14.05
CA LEU A 75 18.20 -11.85 -13.55
C LEU A 75 18.44 -11.59 -12.06
N LYS A 76 18.56 -12.65 -11.25
CA LYS A 76 18.83 -12.55 -9.81
C LYS A 76 20.24 -12.08 -9.48
N SER A 77 21.26 -12.57 -10.20
CA SER A 77 22.66 -12.21 -9.96
C SER A 77 23.04 -10.83 -10.52
N ALA A 78 22.42 -10.41 -11.62
CA ALA A 78 22.64 -9.11 -12.25
C ALA A 78 21.76 -7.99 -11.65
N TRP A 79 20.82 -8.32 -10.75
CA TRP A 79 20.09 -7.36 -9.91
C TRP A 79 20.12 -7.76 -8.41
N PRO A 80 21.28 -7.68 -7.75
CA PRO A 80 21.37 -7.83 -6.30
C PRO A 80 20.55 -6.76 -5.58
N SER A 81 20.04 -7.07 -4.39
CA SER A 81 19.26 -6.12 -3.55
C SER A 81 20.03 -4.85 -3.14
N ASP A 82 21.35 -4.83 -3.33
CA ASP A 82 22.24 -3.73 -2.98
C ASP A 82 22.42 -2.69 -4.10
N LEU A 83 21.94 -2.97 -5.32
CA LEU A 83 22.06 -2.10 -6.49
C LEU A 83 20.72 -1.45 -6.85
N GLU A 84 20.70 -0.12 -6.96
CA GLU A 84 19.50 0.66 -7.35
C GLU A 84 19.06 0.38 -8.80
N HIS A 85 19.99 -0.02 -9.68
CA HIS A 85 19.73 -0.33 -11.08
C HIS A 85 20.37 -1.66 -11.47
N PRO A 86 19.67 -2.51 -12.24
CA PRO A 86 20.24 -3.75 -12.73
C PRO A 86 21.36 -3.52 -13.73
N LEU A 87 22.23 -4.51 -13.86
CA LEU A 87 23.28 -4.53 -14.89
C LEU A 87 22.75 -5.06 -16.23
N TYR A 88 21.49 -4.76 -16.58
CA TYR A 88 20.83 -5.11 -17.83
C TYR A 88 19.75 -4.06 -18.15
N ASP A 89 19.35 -3.99 -19.42
CA ASP A 89 18.25 -3.13 -19.86
C ASP A 89 16.91 -3.77 -19.43
N VAL A 90 16.19 -3.05 -18.57
CA VAL A 90 14.98 -3.54 -17.93
C VAL A 90 13.82 -3.68 -18.92
N ASP A 91 13.70 -2.73 -19.85
CA ASP A 91 12.64 -2.74 -20.85
C ASP A 91 12.85 -3.91 -21.82
N LEU A 92 14.10 -4.13 -22.23
CA LEU A 92 14.47 -5.30 -23.03
C LEU A 92 14.16 -6.61 -22.30
N ALA A 93 14.48 -6.70 -21.01
CA ALA A 93 14.24 -7.91 -20.23
C ALA A 93 12.73 -8.18 -20.02
N ILE A 94 11.90 -7.15 -19.87
CA ILE A 94 10.43 -7.30 -19.85
C ILE A 94 9.92 -7.83 -21.19
N ILE A 95 10.34 -7.21 -22.30
CA ILE A 95 9.94 -7.62 -23.66
C ILE A 95 10.33 -9.09 -23.90
N LEU A 96 11.55 -9.49 -23.53
CA LEU A 96 12.01 -10.86 -23.68
C LEU A 96 11.21 -11.85 -22.82
N CYS A 97 10.83 -11.47 -21.60
CA CYS A 97 9.99 -12.30 -20.74
C CYS A 97 8.56 -12.42 -21.27
N GLU A 98 7.98 -11.33 -21.79
CA GLU A 98 6.62 -11.30 -22.35
C GLU A 98 6.54 -12.08 -23.67
N MET A 99 7.49 -11.89 -24.58
CA MET A 99 7.55 -12.59 -25.86
C MET A 99 7.69 -14.11 -25.73
N ASN A 100 8.33 -14.59 -24.66
CA ASN A 100 8.57 -16.01 -24.42
C ASN A 100 7.68 -16.60 -23.31
N ALA A 101 6.65 -15.87 -22.85
CA ALA A 101 5.74 -16.30 -21.79
C ALA A 101 6.46 -16.77 -20.51
N PHE A 102 7.58 -16.12 -20.15
CA PHE A 102 8.36 -16.44 -18.96
C PHE A 102 7.83 -15.68 -17.75
N ILE A 103 6.77 -16.23 -17.14
CA ILE A 103 5.99 -15.60 -16.06
C ILE A 103 6.83 -15.37 -14.79
N GLU A 104 7.70 -16.33 -14.42
CA GLU A 104 8.53 -16.22 -13.20
C GLU A 104 9.57 -15.10 -13.29
N GLY A 105 10.17 -14.90 -14.46
CA GLY A 105 11.08 -13.78 -14.70
C GLY A 105 10.34 -12.46 -14.68
N LEU A 106 9.21 -12.38 -15.38
CA LEU A 106 8.38 -11.18 -15.43
C LEU A 106 7.95 -10.73 -14.03
N LEU A 107 7.52 -11.69 -13.19
CA LEU A 107 7.17 -11.46 -11.80
C LEU A 107 8.35 -10.93 -10.98
N TYR A 108 9.54 -11.51 -11.14
CA TYR A 108 10.76 -11.05 -10.47
C TYR A 108 11.13 -9.62 -10.87
N LEU A 109 11.08 -9.30 -12.17
CA LEU A 109 11.35 -7.95 -12.67
C LEU A 109 10.34 -6.94 -12.10
N TYR A 110 9.04 -7.24 -12.18
CA TYR A 110 8.01 -6.32 -11.69
C TYR A 110 8.02 -6.14 -10.16
N GLU A 111 8.34 -7.19 -9.40
CA GLU A 111 8.54 -7.09 -7.94
C GLU A 111 9.74 -6.18 -7.60
N LYS A 112 10.83 -6.27 -8.36
CA LYS A 112 12.02 -5.42 -8.18
C LYS A 112 11.81 -3.98 -8.64
N MET A 113 11.08 -3.77 -9.73
CA MET A 113 10.71 -2.44 -10.24
C MET A 113 9.60 -1.77 -9.45
N LYS A 114 8.98 -2.48 -8.51
CA LYS A 114 7.84 -2.00 -7.72
C LYS A 114 6.60 -1.63 -8.56
N LEU A 115 6.44 -2.27 -9.72
CA LEU A 115 5.30 -2.08 -10.61
C LEU A 115 4.16 -3.02 -10.22
N TYR A 116 3.52 -2.71 -9.09
CA TYR A 116 2.58 -3.62 -8.44
C TYR A 116 1.29 -3.88 -9.23
N LYS A 117 0.85 -2.90 -10.03
CA LYS A 117 -0.33 -3.07 -10.90
C LYS A 117 -0.10 -4.14 -11.96
N GLU A 118 1.10 -4.19 -12.52
CA GLU A 118 1.44 -5.16 -13.56
C GLU A 118 1.72 -6.55 -12.97
N VAL A 119 2.28 -6.63 -11.76
CA VAL A 119 2.35 -7.89 -11.00
C VAL A 119 0.95 -8.49 -10.82
N ILE A 120 -0.01 -7.67 -10.37
CA ILE A 120 -1.39 -8.09 -10.17
C ILE A 120 -2.01 -8.54 -11.49
N ALA A 121 -1.81 -7.79 -12.58
CA ALA A 121 -2.30 -8.16 -13.91
C ALA A 121 -1.74 -9.52 -14.38
N CYS A 122 -0.46 -9.81 -14.14
CA CYS A 122 0.13 -11.11 -14.47
C CYS A 122 -0.50 -12.26 -13.67
N TYR A 123 -0.69 -12.08 -12.36
CA TYR A 123 -1.37 -13.08 -11.54
C TYR A 123 -2.85 -13.26 -11.91
N MET A 124 -3.54 -12.19 -12.28
CA MET A 124 -4.91 -12.23 -12.79
C MET A 124 -5.02 -13.01 -14.10
N GLN A 125 -4.02 -12.90 -15.00
CA GLN A 125 -3.96 -13.66 -16.24
C GLN A 125 -3.62 -15.15 -16.00
N ALA A 126 -2.80 -15.43 -14.98
CA ALA A 126 -2.39 -16.78 -14.61
C ALA A 126 -3.44 -17.53 -13.75
N HIS A 127 -4.50 -16.86 -13.28
CA HIS A 127 -5.51 -17.38 -12.35
C HIS A 127 -4.93 -17.97 -11.05
N ASP A 128 -3.76 -17.48 -10.61
CA ASP A 128 -3.13 -17.90 -9.36
C ASP A 128 -3.57 -16.98 -8.21
N HIS A 129 -4.67 -17.37 -7.55
CA HIS A 129 -5.31 -16.58 -6.50
C HIS A 129 -4.51 -16.57 -5.19
N GLU A 130 -3.81 -17.67 -4.86
CA GLU A 130 -3.00 -17.78 -3.64
C GLU A 130 -1.70 -16.98 -3.76
N GLY A 131 -1.02 -17.09 -4.92
CA GLY A 131 0.20 -16.33 -5.22
C GLY A 131 -0.04 -14.82 -5.23
N LEU A 132 -1.20 -14.39 -5.74
CA LEU A 132 -1.63 -13.00 -5.75
C LEU A 132 -1.79 -12.41 -4.34
N ILE A 133 -2.50 -13.12 -3.46
CA ILE A 133 -2.67 -12.69 -2.07
C ILE A 133 -1.33 -12.68 -1.33
N ALA A 134 -0.49 -13.70 -1.52
CA ALA A 134 0.84 -13.76 -0.93
C ALA A 134 1.73 -12.60 -1.40
N CYS A 135 1.67 -12.26 -2.70
CA CYS A 135 2.40 -11.13 -3.26
C CYS A 135 1.94 -9.80 -2.65
N CYS A 136 0.62 -9.57 -2.58
CA CYS A 136 0.05 -8.36 -1.94
C CYS A 136 0.44 -8.25 -0.45
N LYS A 137 0.55 -9.37 0.27
CA LYS A 137 1.05 -9.40 1.66
C LYS A 137 2.52 -9.01 1.74
N ARG A 138 3.41 -9.64 0.96
CA ARG A 138 4.86 -9.31 0.94
C ARG A 138 5.10 -7.85 0.58
N LEU A 139 4.34 -7.36 -0.39
CA LEU A 139 4.40 -6.00 -0.84
C LEU A 139 4.10 -5.01 0.30
N ARG A 140 3.02 -5.24 1.05
CA ARG A 140 2.67 -4.42 2.21
C ARG A 140 3.78 -4.45 3.28
N ASP A 141 4.31 -5.63 3.58
CA ASP A 141 5.30 -5.82 4.64
C ASP A 141 6.67 -5.18 4.31
N SER A 142 6.91 -4.83 3.04
CA SER A 142 8.11 -4.10 2.59
C SER A 142 8.18 -2.61 3.02
N GLY A 143 7.23 -2.14 3.84
CA GLY A 143 7.36 -0.94 4.67
C GLY A 143 7.42 0.41 3.92
N LYS A 144 7.29 0.42 2.59
CA LYS A 144 7.26 1.65 1.78
C LYS A 144 6.06 1.63 0.82
N GLY A 145 4.90 2.03 1.35
CA GLY A 145 3.77 2.48 0.53
C GLY A 145 3.25 1.46 -0.47
N GLY A 146 2.85 0.27 0.00
CA GLY A 146 1.90 -0.52 -0.77
C GLY A 146 0.64 0.32 -0.93
N ASP A 147 0.24 0.61 -2.17
CA ASP A 147 -0.95 1.42 -2.44
C ASP A 147 -2.19 0.65 -1.94
N PRO A 148 -2.97 1.19 -0.97
CA PRO A 148 -4.21 0.57 -0.51
C PRO A 148 -5.18 0.28 -1.65
N SER A 149 -5.09 1.03 -2.76
CA SER A 149 -5.91 0.80 -3.96
C SER A 149 -5.73 -0.59 -4.58
N LEU A 150 -4.60 -1.27 -4.34
CA LEU A 150 -4.34 -2.61 -4.86
C LEU A 150 -5.33 -3.66 -4.31
N TRP A 151 -5.72 -3.53 -3.04
CA TRP A 151 -6.75 -4.40 -2.47
C TRP A 151 -8.14 -4.12 -3.05
N ALA A 152 -8.40 -2.87 -3.44
CA ALA A 152 -9.63 -2.48 -4.11
C ALA A 152 -9.69 -3.04 -5.54
N ASP A 153 -8.59 -2.94 -6.29
CA ASP A 153 -8.47 -3.52 -7.63
C ASP A 153 -8.60 -5.05 -7.59
N LEU A 154 -8.00 -5.68 -6.58
CA LEU A 154 -8.10 -7.11 -6.34
C LEU A 154 -9.53 -7.54 -6.00
N LEU A 155 -10.21 -6.79 -5.12
CA LEU A 155 -11.62 -7.03 -4.80
C LEU A 155 -12.51 -6.88 -6.03
N LYS A 156 -12.21 -5.90 -6.89
CA LYS A 156 -12.92 -5.69 -8.16
C LYS A 156 -12.73 -6.87 -9.10
N TYR A 157 -11.50 -7.37 -9.24
CA TYR A 157 -11.23 -8.58 -10.01
C TYR A 157 -12.03 -9.77 -9.49
N PHE A 158 -11.94 -10.07 -8.19
CA PHE A 158 -12.72 -11.14 -7.56
C PHE A 158 -14.23 -10.88 -7.54
N GLY A 159 -14.66 -9.64 -7.79
CA GLY A 159 -16.05 -9.21 -7.95
C GLY A 159 -16.56 -9.24 -9.40
N GLU A 160 -15.68 -9.44 -10.38
CA GLU A 160 -15.99 -9.69 -11.79
C GLU A 160 -15.71 -11.17 -12.17
N LEU A 161 -14.95 -11.88 -11.35
CA LEU A 161 -14.67 -13.31 -11.52
C LEU A 161 -15.90 -14.15 -11.21
N GLY A 162 -16.49 -14.80 -12.20
CA GLY A 162 -17.66 -15.69 -12.03
C GLY A 162 -17.36 -17.02 -11.32
N GLU A 163 -16.43 -17.05 -10.37
CA GLU A 163 -15.95 -18.24 -9.67
C GLU A 163 -16.20 -18.15 -8.16
N ASP A 164 -16.23 -19.30 -7.47
CA ASP A 164 -16.37 -19.34 -6.01
C ASP A 164 -15.02 -19.12 -5.32
N CYS A 165 -14.64 -17.85 -5.16
CA CYS A 165 -13.44 -17.41 -4.43
C CYS A 165 -13.76 -16.98 -2.99
N SER A 166 -14.64 -17.72 -2.31
CA SER A 166 -15.14 -17.34 -0.99
C SER A 166 -14.04 -17.26 0.09
N LYS A 167 -12.94 -18.00 -0.02
CA LYS A 167 -11.87 -18.00 1.00
C LYS A 167 -10.93 -16.81 0.83
N GLU A 168 -10.56 -16.57 -0.42
CA GLU A 168 -9.69 -15.51 -0.90
C GLU A 168 -10.35 -14.15 -0.62
N VAL A 169 -11.64 -14.02 -0.94
CA VAL A 169 -12.43 -12.82 -0.65
C VAL A 169 -12.51 -12.57 0.86
N LYS A 170 -12.71 -13.59 1.71
CA LYS A 170 -12.69 -13.40 3.17
C LYS A 170 -11.37 -12.83 3.64
N GLU A 171 -10.27 -13.38 3.16
CA GLU A 171 -8.94 -12.93 3.52
C GLU A 171 -8.70 -11.49 3.08
N ILE A 172 -9.08 -11.12 1.84
CA ILE A 172 -9.02 -9.75 1.34
C ILE A 172 -9.88 -8.80 2.17
N LEU A 173 -11.11 -9.21 2.51
CA LEU A 173 -12.02 -8.42 3.34
C LEU A 173 -11.43 -8.14 4.72
N THR A 174 -10.72 -9.09 5.34
CA THR A 174 -10.04 -8.82 6.62
C THR A 174 -8.93 -7.78 6.51
N TYR A 175 -8.24 -7.72 5.36
CA TYR A 175 -7.24 -6.69 5.11
C TYR A 175 -7.86 -5.32 4.83
N ILE A 176 -8.93 -5.29 4.03
CA ILE A 176 -9.71 -4.07 3.79
C ILE A 176 -10.32 -3.54 5.11
N GLU A 177 -10.77 -4.44 6.00
CA GLU A 177 -11.30 -4.10 7.32
C GLU A 177 -10.28 -3.37 8.18
N ARG A 178 -9.06 -3.92 8.23
CA ARG A 178 -7.95 -3.41 9.05
C ARG A 178 -7.39 -2.08 8.56
N ASP A 179 -7.25 -1.94 7.24
CA ASP A 179 -6.56 -0.80 6.63
C ASP A 179 -7.55 0.31 6.18
N ASP A 180 -8.85 0.13 6.48
CA ASP A 180 -9.97 1.03 6.17
C ASP A 180 -9.98 1.58 4.74
N ILE A 181 -9.72 0.68 3.78
CA ILE A 181 -9.42 1.04 2.40
C ILE A 181 -10.68 1.45 1.63
N LEU A 182 -11.80 0.77 1.89
CA LEU A 182 -13.04 0.94 1.13
C LEU A 182 -14.26 1.01 2.05
N PRO A 183 -15.20 1.93 1.76
CA PRO A 183 -16.51 1.93 2.41
C PRO A 183 -17.25 0.60 2.20
N PRO A 184 -17.99 0.09 3.20
CA PRO A 184 -18.73 -1.16 3.10
C PRO A 184 -19.71 -1.21 1.90
N ILE A 185 -20.25 -0.05 1.51
CA ILE A 185 -21.15 0.07 0.36
C ILE A 185 -20.45 -0.22 -0.98
N ILE A 186 -19.20 0.21 -1.13
CA ILE A 186 -18.42 -0.03 -2.35
C ILE A 186 -18.06 -1.51 -2.45
N VAL A 187 -17.68 -2.11 -1.32
CA VAL A 187 -17.41 -3.55 -1.20
C VAL A 187 -18.64 -4.37 -1.62
N LEU A 188 -19.81 -4.03 -1.07
CA LEU A 188 -21.06 -4.71 -1.39
C LEU A 188 -21.43 -4.56 -2.87
N GLN A 189 -21.34 -3.35 -3.42
CA GLN A 189 -21.67 -3.11 -4.84
C GLN A 189 -20.72 -3.88 -5.77
N THR A 190 -19.44 -3.97 -5.41
CA THR A 190 -18.42 -4.68 -6.20
C THR A 190 -18.70 -6.17 -6.21
N LEU A 191 -18.94 -6.77 -5.04
CA LEU A 191 -19.18 -8.20 -4.91
C LEU A 191 -20.58 -8.62 -5.42
N SER A 192 -21.56 -7.71 -5.43
CA SER A 192 -22.89 -7.98 -5.96
C SER A 192 -22.93 -8.29 -7.46
N ARG A 193 -21.87 -7.93 -8.20
CA ARG A 193 -21.73 -8.22 -9.64
C ARG A 193 -21.52 -9.70 -9.91
N ASN A 194 -21.04 -10.46 -8.91
CA ASN A 194 -20.76 -11.87 -9.05
C ASN A 194 -21.88 -12.75 -8.51
N PRO A 195 -22.52 -13.58 -9.36
CA PRO A 195 -23.60 -14.45 -8.93
C PRO A 195 -23.13 -15.67 -8.12
N CYS A 196 -21.84 -16.01 -8.20
CA CYS A 196 -21.26 -17.17 -7.53
C CYS A 196 -20.84 -16.89 -6.08
N LEU A 197 -20.67 -15.63 -5.70
CA LEU A 197 -20.29 -15.25 -4.34
C LEU A 197 -21.52 -15.14 -3.45
N THR A 198 -21.53 -15.95 -2.39
CA THR A 198 -22.65 -15.93 -1.44
C THR A 198 -22.55 -14.74 -0.49
N LEU A 199 -23.67 -14.04 -0.28
CA LEU A 199 -23.77 -12.92 0.67
C LEU A 199 -23.33 -13.29 2.10
N SER A 200 -23.37 -14.59 2.44
CA SER A 200 -22.88 -15.09 3.73
C SER A 200 -21.41 -14.77 4.00
N VAL A 201 -20.59 -14.61 2.96
CA VAL A 201 -19.17 -14.29 3.09
C VAL A 201 -18.96 -12.87 3.63
N ILE A 202 -19.83 -11.95 3.24
CA ILE A 202 -19.67 -10.50 3.45
C ILE A 202 -20.51 -10.02 4.64
N LYS A 203 -21.58 -10.74 4.99
CA LYS A 203 -22.51 -10.38 6.07
C LYS A 203 -21.78 -10.10 7.39
N ASP A 204 -20.86 -10.98 7.78
CA ASP A 204 -20.14 -10.83 9.06
C ASP A 204 -19.18 -9.64 9.03
N TYR A 205 -18.56 -9.37 7.88
CA TYR A 205 -17.73 -8.17 7.66
C TYR A 205 -18.55 -6.89 7.78
N ILE A 206 -19.70 -6.81 7.10
CA ILE A 206 -20.58 -5.64 7.16
C ILE A 206 -21.12 -5.43 8.57
N ALA A 207 -21.52 -6.50 9.26
CA ALA A 207 -22.03 -6.42 10.62
C ALA A 207 -20.99 -5.81 11.58
N ARG A 208 -19.73 -6.30 11.52
CA ARG A 208 -18.63 -5.76 12.34
C ARG A 208 -18.31 -4.31 12.01
N LYS A 209 -18.19 -3.96 10.72
CA LYS A 209 -17.91 -2.58 10.30
C LYS A 209 -19.02 -1.63 10.72
N LEU A 210 -20.29 -2.01 10.54
CA LEU A 210 -21.41 -1.17 10.99
C LEU A 210 -21.46 -1.00 12.50
N GLU A 211 -21.13 -2.04 13.27
CA GLU A 211 -21.06 -1.97 14.73
C GLU A 211 -19.93 -1.04 15.19
N GLN A 212 -18.75 -1.14 14.56
CA GLN A 212 -17.62 -0.24 14.81
C GLN A 212 -17.98 1.22 14.51
N GLU A 213 -18.53 1.49 13.33
CA GLU A 213 -18.95 2.84 12.94
C GLU A 213 -20.04 3.38 13.87
N SER A 214 -21.01 2.56 14.25
CA SER A 214 -22.08 2.96 15.19
C SER A 214 -21.51 3.33 16.56
N LYS A 215 -20.49 2.61 17.03
CA LYS A 215 -19.80 2.90 18.29
C LYS A 215 -19.06 4.23 18.22
N LEU A 216 -18.35 4.49 17.13
CA LEU A 216 -17.66 5.77 16.92
C LEU A 216 -18.64 6.94 16.90
N ILE A 217 -19.77 6.79 16.20
CA ILE A 217 -20.84 7.79 16.19
C ILE A 217 -21.35 8.07 17.61
N GLU A 218 -21.57 7.03 18.42
CA GLU A 218 -22.06 7.22 19.79
C GLU A 218 -21.02 7.90 20.69
N GLU A 219 -19.75 7.53 20.57
CA GLU A 219 -18.63 8.18 21.28
C GLU A 219 -18.54 9.67 20.92
N ASP A 220 -18.63 10.00 19.63
CA ASP A 220 -18.64 11.37 19.14
C ASP A 220 -19.86 12.15 19.67
N ARG A 221 -21.04 11.53 19.69
CA ARG A 221 -22.26 12.16 20.25
C ARG A 221 -22.11 12.47 21.74
N CYS A 222 -21.61 11.53 22.54
CA CYS A 222 -21.32 11.77 23.95
C CYS A 222 -20.30 12.90 24.15
N ALA A 223 -19.24 12.94 23.32
CA ALA A 223 -18.25 14.01 23.38
C ALA A 223 -18.86 15.37 23.03
N ILE A 224 -19.70 15.44 22.00
CA ILE A 224 -20.43 16.65 21.61
C ILE A 224 -21.32 17.14 22.75
N GLU A 225 -22.09 16.25 23.38
CA GLU A 225 -22.96 16.62 24.50
C GLU A 225 -22.16 17.19 25.67
N LYS A 226 -21.04 16.55 26.03
CA LYS A 226 -20.13 17.05 27.07
C LYS A 226 -19.55 18.43 26.74
N TYR A 227 -19.04 18.61 25.51
CA TYR A 227 -18.50 19.91 25.09
C TYR A 227 -19.58 21.00 25.02
N GLN A 228 -20.81 20.65 24.67
CA GLN A 228 -21.95 21.57 24.69
C GLN A 228 -22.30 21.99 26.11
N GLU A 229 -22.33 21.05 27.06
CA GLU A 229 -22.57 21.33 28.48
C GLU A 229 -21.49 22.27 29.04
N ASP A 230 -20.21 21.92 28.84
CA ASP A 230 -19.06 22.72 29.27
C ASP A 230 -19.10 24.13 28.66
N THR A 231 -19.38 24.23 27.35
CA THR A 231 -19.50 25.52 26.66
C THR A 231 -20.67 26.34 27.22
N SER A 232 -21.80 25.69 27.53
CA SER A 232 -22.96 26.38 28.10
C SER A 232 -22.69 26.88 29.52
N ALA A 233 -21.97 26.10 30.33
CA ALA A 233 -21.56 26.46 31.68
C ALA A 233 -20.58 27.65 31.64
N MET A 234 -19.57 27.60 30.77
CA MET A 234 -18.62 28.68 30.59
C MET A 234 -19.29 29.97 30.08
N ARG A 235 -20.27 29.87 29.18
CA ARG A 235 -21.06 31.04 28.74
C ARG A 235 -21.89 31.66 29.87
N LYS A 236 -22.52 30.83 30.71
CA LYS A 236 -23.24 31.31 31.90
C LYS A 236 -22.29 32.00 32.88
N GLU A 237 -21.11 31.42 33.12
CA GLU A 237 -20.09 32.03 33.96
C GLU A 237 -19.62 33.39 33.41
N ILE A 238 -19.37 33.51 32.10
CA ILE A 238 -19.02 34.79 31.47
C ILE A 238 -20.15 35.81 31.65
N GLN A 239 -21.41 35.40 31.49
CA GLN A 239 -22.55 36.29 31.70
C GLN A 239 -22.63 36.76 33.15
N ASP A 240 -22.49 35.84 34.11
CA ASP A 240 -22.51 36.15 35.54
C ASP A 240 -21.37 37.09 35.93
N LEU A 241 -20.16 36.88 35.42
CA LEU A 241 -19.01 37.76 35.65
C LEU A 241 -19.19 39.16 35.03
N ARG A 242 -20.00 39.29 33.97
CA ARG A 242 -20.28 40.59 33.32
C ARG A 242 -21.40 41.37 34.01
N THR A 243 -22.45 40.72 34.50
CA THR A 243 -23.66 41.41 34.98
C THR A 243 -23.80 41.45 36.49
N ASN A 244 -23.21 40.50 37.22
CA ASN A 244 -23.40 40.36 38.65
C ASN A 244 -22.18 40.87 39.43
N ALA A 245 -22.42 41.62 40.51
CA ALA A 245 -21.37 42.00 41.44
C ALA A 245 -20.91 40.76 42.24
N ARG A 246 -19.61 40.47 42.24
CA ARG A 246 -19.00 39.42 43.06
C ARG A 246 -18.57 40.00 44.41
N ILE A 247 -18.86 39.28 45.50
CA ILE A 247 -18.40 39.64 46.85
C ILE A 247 -17.05 38.96 47.09
N PHE A 248 -16.03 39.77 47.32
CA PHE A 248 -14.71 39.28 47.73
C PHE A 248 -14.65 39.17 49.26
N GLN A 249 -14.62 37.94 49.78
CA GLN A 249 -14.51 37.67 51.21
C GLN A 249 -13.08 37.37 51.67
N LEU A 250 -12.12 37.31 50.75
CA LEU A 250 -10.72 37.05 51.11
C LEU A 250 -10.16 38.23 51.89
N SER A 251 -9.67 37.93 53.09
CA SER A 251 -9.02 38.88 53.99
C SER A 251 -7.50 38.75 53.98
N LYS A 252 -6.93 37.92 53.11
CA LYS A 252 -5.48 37.67 52.99
C LYS A 252 -5.00 37.80 51.55
N CYS A 253 -3.80 38.35 51.39
CA CYS A 253 -3.15 38.51 50.09
C CYS A 253 -2.60 37.16 49.60
N THR A 254 -2.87 36.79 48.35
CA THR A 254 -2.40 35.50 47.79
C THR A 254 -0.87 35.44 47.67
N ALA A 255 -0.18 36.56 47.42
CA ALA A 255 1.28 36.59 47.25
C ALA A 255 2.06 36.53 48.58
N CYS A 256 1.65 37.30 49.59
CA CYS A 256 2.40 37.41 50.85
C CYS A 256 1.70 36.75 52.05
N THR A 257 0.47 36.25 51.88
CA THR A 257 -0.37 35.58 52.89
C THR A 257 -0.78 36.41 54.11
N PHE A 258 -0.28 37.65 54.22
CA PHE A 258 -0.68 38.60 55.25
C PHE A 258 -2.10 39.13 55.03
N THR A 259 -2.69 39.70 56.07
CA THR A 259 -4.01 40.34 56.00
C THR A 259 -4.02 41.46 54.97
N LEU A 260 -5.04 41.48 54.13
CA LEU A 260 -5.25 42.53 53.14
C LEU A 260 -5.49 43.87 53.84
N ASP A 261 -4.61 44.83 53.57
CA ASP A 261 -4.78 46.23 53.90
C ASP A 261 -5.04 47.05 52.63
N LEU A 262 -5.69 48.20 52.80
CA LEU A 262 -6.01 49.10 51.69
C LEU A 262 -4.76 49.91 51.31
N PRO A 263 -4.45 50.10 50.00
CA PRO A 263 -5.21 49.69 48.82
C PRO A 263 -4.96 48.23 48.37
N ALA A 264 -6.06 47.54 48.01
CA ALA A 264 -6.06 46.16 47.52
C ALA A 264 -6.67 46.06 46.12
N VAL A 265 -6.22 45.08 45.35
CA VAL A 265 -6.70 44.76 44.00
C VAL A 265 -7.29 43.35 44.01
N HIS A 266 -8.51 43.21 43.48
CA HIS A 266 -9.25 41.96 43.42
C HIS A 266 -9.48 41.58 41.96
N PHE A 267 -9.07 40.38 41.57
CA PHE A 267 -9.33 39.83 40.24
C PHE A 267 -10.60 38.98 40.24
N MET A 268 -11.30 38.93 39.11
CA MET A 268 -12.53 38.14 38.97
C MET A 268 -12.32 36.62 39.11
N CYS A 269 -11.07 36.15 39.05
CA CYS A 269 -10.67 34.79 39.42
C CYS A 269 -10.61 34.54 40.95
N MET A 270 -11.13 35.46 41.77
CA MET A 270 -11.16 35.42 43.25
C MET A 270 -9.82 35.57 43.95
N HIS A 271 -8.72 35.81 43.24
CA HIS A 271 -7.45 36.16 43.85
C HIS A 271 -7.39 37.64 44.23
N SER A 272 -6.91 37.89 45.44
CA SER A 272 -6.83 39.22 46.04
C SER A 272 -5.39 39.52 46.45
N PHE A 273 -4.90 40.69 46.10
CA PHE A 273 -3.51 41.09 46.33
C PHE A 273 -3.45 42.50 46.92
N HIS A 274 -2.42 42.79 47.72
CA HIS A 274 -2.05 44.16 48.01
C HIS A 274 -1.59 44.85 46.73
N GLN A 275 -1.89 46.14 46.57
CA GLN A 275 -1.37 46.89 45.42
C GLN A 275 0.16 46.85 45.36
N ARG A 276 0.85 46.78 46.51
CA ARG A 276 2.32 46.68 46.60
C ARG A 276 2.87 45.29 46.23
N CYS A 277 2.04 44.25 46.29
CA CYS A 277 2.42 42.89 45.95
C CYS A 277 2.18 42.56 44.47
N LEU A 278 1.49 43.44 43.74
CA LEU A 278 1.38 43.39 42.29
C LEU A 278 2.59 44.12 41.69
N SER A 279 3.43 43.39 40.97
CA SER A 279 4.48 43.96 40.10
C SER A 279 3.84 44.80 38.98
N GLU A 280 4.64 45.44 38.11
CA GLU A 280 4.19 46.39 37.07
C GLU A 280 3.02 45.95 36.14
N ASN A 281 2.62 44.67 36.13
CA ASN A 281 1.44 44.17 35.43
C ASN A 281 0.20 44.10 36.35
N GLU A 282 -0.43 45.24 36.62
CA GLU A 282 -1.68 45.32 37.42
C GLU A 282 -2.93 44.76 36.69
N LYS A 283 -2.81 44.39 35.41
CA LYS A 283 -3.95 43.99 34.56
C LYS A 283 -4.25 42.50 34.55
N GLU A 284 -3.33 41.65 35.00
CA GLU A 284 -3.47 40.19 34.96
C GLU A 284 -3.19 39.59 36.34
N CYS A 285 -3.92 38.52 36.69
CA CYS A 285 -3.64 37.76 37.91
C CYS A 285 -2.37 36.92 37.71
N PRO A 286 -1.32 37.07 38.55
CA PRO A 286 -0.06 36.36 38.37
C PRO A 286 -0.19 34.83 38.50
N GLU A 287 -1.16 34.33 39.26
CA GLU A 287 -1.41 32.89 39.43
C GLU A 287 -2.08 32.27 38.20
N CYS A 288 -3.06 32.96 37.59
CA CYS A 288 -3.86 32.41 36.49
C CYS A 288 -3.35 32.80 35.09
N ALA A 289 -2.56 33.88 34.99
CA ALA A 289 -1.98 34.33 33.72
C ALA A 289 -1.18 33.28 32.93
N PRO A 290 -0.31 32.44 33.54
CA PRO A 290 0.43 31.44 32.77
C PRO A 290 -0.50 30.40 32.12
N GLU A 291 -1.55 29.98 32.81
CA GLU A 291 -2.53 29.03 32.29
C GLU A 291 -3.32 29.65 31.14
N TYR A 292 -3.83 30.88 31.29
CA TYR A 292 -4.60 31.53 30.23
C TYR A 292 -3.77 31.90 28.99
N ARG A 293 -2.47 32.21 29.13
CA ARG A 293 -1.61 32.44 27.96
C ARG A 293 -1.41 31.17 27.12
N SER A 294 -1.30 30.01 27.76
CA SER A 294 -1.17 28.73 27.05
C SER A 294 -2.38 28.36 26.20
N VAL A 295 -3.54 28.94 26.48
CA VAL A 295 -4.79 28.75 25.71
C VAL A 295 -4.93 29.79 24.58
N MET A 296 -4.19 30.90 24.64
CA MET A 296 -4.23 31.97 23.63
C MET A 296 -3.14 31.85 22.55
N GLU A 297 -2.06 31.12 22.81
CA GLU A 297 -1.02 30.74 21.81
C GLU A 297 -1.45 29.53 20.98
#